data_AF-A0A7X9G973-F1
#
_entry.id   AF-A0A7X9G973-F1
#
_cell.length_a   1.000
_cell.length_b   1.000
_cell.length_c   1.000
_cell.angle_alpha   90.00
_cell.angle_beta   90.00
_cell.angle_gamma   90.00
#
_symmetry.space_group_name_H-M   'P 1'
#
loop_
_entity.id
_entity.type
_entity.pdbx_description
1 polymer ?
#
loop_
_entity_poly.entity_id
_entity_poly.type
_entity_poly.pdbx_seq_one_letter_code
_entity_poly.pdbx_strand_id
1 'polypeptide(L)' 'EILLVQVSEDILDKKGKLRIDKADLLAYANREYYVLGKRLGAFGYSIRKATSKSRR' A
#
# COMPACT_ATOMS: atom_id res chain seq x y z
N GLU A 1 -0.88 -5.03 -24.20
CA GLU A 1 -0.01 -3.87 -23.94
C GLU A 1 -0.81 -2.83 -23.17
N ILE A 2 -0.23 -2.20 -22.15
CA ILE A 2 -0.89 -1.13 -21.40
C ILE A 2 -0.51 0.18 -22.08
N LEU A 3 -1.49 0.90 -22.61
CA LEU A 3 -1.26 2.11 -23.41
C LEU A 3 -1.04 3.35 -22.54
N LEU A 4 -1.73 3.47 -21.40
CA LEU A 4 -1.66 4.64 -20.53
C LEU A 4 -2.17 4.32 -19.12
N VAL A 5 -1.58 4.97 -18.11
CA VAL A 5 -2.05 4.96 -16.71
C VAL A 5 -2.08 6.40 -16.23
N GLN A 6 -3.22 6.85 -15.71
CA GLN A 6 -3.36 8.18 -15.11
C GLN A 6 -3.23 8.09 -13.59
N VAL A 7 -2.50 9.03 -13.01
CA VAL A 7 -2.19 9.06 -11.58
C VAL A 7 -2.22 10.51 -11.13
N SER A 8 -2.77 10.76 -9.94
CA SER A 8 -2.74 12.09 -9.32
C SER A 8 -1.33 12.43 -8.82
N GLU A 9 -0.89 13.69 -8.95
CA GLU A 9 0.46 14.11 -8.53
C GLU A 9 0.66 13.99 -7.01
N ASP A 10 -0.42 14.15 -6.24
CA ASP A 10 -0.47 14.08 -4.78
C ASP A 10 -0.08 12.71 -4.21
N ILE A 11 -0.29 11.64 -4.98
CA ILE A 11 0.08 10.26 -4.61
C ILE A 11 1.43 9.84 -5.21
N LEU A 12 2.14 10.73 -5.89
CA LEU A 12 3.50 10.48 -6.39
C LEU A 12 4.55 11.04 -5.42
N ASP A 13 5.64 10.31 -5.25
CA ASP A 13 6.84 10.79 -4.57
C ASP A 13 7.69 11.64 -5.54
N LYS A 14 8.60 12.47 -5.02
CA LYS A 14 9.52 13.30 -5.81
C LYS A 14 10.41 12.51 -6.77
N LYS A 15 10.52 11.20 -6.55
CA LYS A 15 11.27 10.25 -7.38
C LYS A 15 10.40 9.53 -8.42
N GLY A 16 9.15 9.95 -8.62
CA GLY A 16 8.19 9.30 -9.52
C GLY A 16 7.64 7.97 -9.01
N LYS A 17 7.83 7.65 -7.72
CA LYS A 17 7.33 6.42 -7.11
C LYS A 17 5.90 6.61 -6.63
N LEU A 18 5.00 5.71 -7.02
CA LEU A 18 3.62 5.69 -6.56
C LEU A 18 3.54 5.38 -5.06
N ARG A 19 2.98 6.30 -4.29
CA ARG A 19 2.69 6.20 -2.84
C ARG A 19 1.27 5.72 -2.63
N ILE A 20 1.10 4.42 -2.77
CA ILE A 20 -0.17 3.71 -2.53
C ILE A 20 -0.68 3.96 -1.09
N ASP A 21 0.22 4.21 -0.15
CA ASP A 21 -0.10 4.55 1.24
C ASP A 21 -0.81 5.89 1.42
N LYS A 22 -0.74 6.78 0.43
CA LYS A 22 -1.46 8.07 0.43
C LYS A 22 -2.78 8.01 -0.32
N ALA A 23 -3.06 6.92 -1.01
CA ALA A 23 -4.32 6.76 -1.71
C ALA A 23 -5.37 6.25 -0.72
N ASP A 24 -6.57 6.83 -0.76
CA ASP A 24 -7.74 6.36 -0.01
C ASP A 24 -8.33 5.12 -0.68
N LEU A 25 -7.62 4.00 -0.56
CA LEU A 25 -7.96 2.78 -1.28
C LEU A 25 -9.16 2.07 -0.65
N LEU A 26 -9.96 1.46 -1.53
CA LEU A 26 -11.07 0.59 -1.18
C LEU A 26 -10.80 -0.84 -1.64
N ALA A 27 -11.15 -1.81 -0.79
CA ALA A 27 -11.23 -3.21 -1.14
C ALA A 27 -12.69 -3.61 -1.32
N TYR A 28 -12.94 -4.51 -2.25
CA TYR A 28 -14.26 -5.11 -2.46
C TYR A 28 -14.21 -6.59 -2.09
N ALA A 29 -15.10 -7.02 -1.21
CA ALA A 29 -15.23 -8.42 -0.80
C ALA A 29 -16.68 -8.73 -0.44
N ASN A 30 -17.18 -9.90 -0.83
CA ASN A 30 -18.51 -10.39 -0.45
C ASN A 30 -19.68 -9.39 -0.66
N ARG A 31 -19.62 -8.55 -1.72
CA ARG A 31 -20.61 -7.49 -2.03
C ARG A 31 -20.52 -6.24 -1.18
N GLU A 32 -19.46 -6.09 -0.40
CA GLU A 32 -19.22 -4.93 0.45
C GLU A 32 -17.92 -4.23 0.10
N TYR A 33 -17.88 -2.92 0.37
CA TYR A 33 -16.71 -2.08 0.21
C TYR A 33 -16.07 -1.79 1.57
N TYR A 34 -14.75 -1.92 1.63
CA TYR A 34 -13.95 -1.76 2.84
C TYR A 34 -12.86 -0.74 2.61
N VAL A 35 -12.66 0.19 3.53
CA VAL A 35 -11.50 1.10 3.49
C VAL A 35 -10.24 0.30 3.84
N LEU A 36 -9.19 0.45 3.04
CA LEU A 36 -7.90 -0.16 3.35
C LEU A 36 -7.20 0.66 4.45
N GLY A 37 -6.82 -0.03 5.52
CA GLY A 37 -6.19 0.58 6.69
C GLY A 37 -4.67 0.75 6.56
N LYS A 38 -4.01 0.76 7.72
CA LYS A 38 -2.58 1.02 7.86
C LYS A 38 -1.71 -0.01 7.12
N ARG A 39 -0.62 0.47 6.50
CA ARG A 39 0.45 -0.38 5.96
C ARG A 39 1.09 -1.25 7.05
N LEU A 40 0.96 -2.57 6.92
CA LEU A 40 1.48 -3.53 7.88
C LEU A 40 2.98 -3.84 7.69
N GLY A 41 3.46 -3.84 6.45
CA GLY A 41 4.85 -4.17 6.16
C GLY A 41 5.17 -4.13 4.67
N ALA A 42 6.42 -4.48 4.34
CA ALA A 42 6.84 -4.69 2.96
C ALA A 42 6.57 -6.15 2.52
N PHE A 43 6.76 -6.43 1.23
CA PHE A 43 6.76 -7.80 0.74
C PHE A 43 7.73 -8.67 1.55
N GLY A 44 7.31 -9.88 1.93
CA GLY A 44 8.06 -10.76 2.83
C GLY A 44 7.90 -10.46 4.32
N TYR A 45 7.02 -9.53 4.72
CA TYR A 45 6.75 -9.21 6.13
C TYR A 45 6.28 -10.43 6.94
N SER A 46 5.43 -11.29 6.37
CA SER A 46 4.90 -12.48 7.06
C SER A 46 5.96 -13.56 7.35
N ILE A 47 7.00 -13.65 6.53
CA ILE A 47 8.07 -14.66 6.65
C ILE A 47 9.34 -14.13 7.32
N ARG A 48 9.39 -12.83 7.63
CA ARG A 48 10.54 -12.22 8.28
C ARG A 48 10.62 -12.71 9.73
N LYS A 49 11.73 -13.39 10.07
CA LYS A 49 12.00 -13.81 11.45
C LYS A 49 11.97 -12.59 12.38
N ALA A 50 11.22 -12.70 13.47
CA ALA A 50 11.17 -11.67 14.50
C ALA A 50 12.58 -11.49 15.09
N THR A 51 13.26 -10.42 14.68
CA THR A 51 14.47 -9.97 15.36
C THR A 51 14.05 -9.37 16.69
N SER A 52 14.68 -9.75 17.79
CA SER A 52 14.33 -9.43 19.18
C SER A 52 14.32 -7.94 19.59
N LYS A 53 14.21 -7.00 18.65
CA LYS A 53 14.13 -5.56 18.92
C LYS A 53 12.92 -4.95 18.22
N SER A 54 11.79 -4.95 18.92
CA SER A 54 10.91 -3.77 19.09
C SER A 54 9.55 -4.21 19.65
N ARG A 55 9.53 -4.58 20.93
CA ARG A 55 8.39 -4.25 21.81
C ARG A 55 8.66 -2.81 22.28
N ARG A 56 8.03 -1.84 21.63
CA ARG A 56 7.73 -0.52 22.17
C ARG A 56 6.37 -0.13 21.64
#